data_AF-A0AAU4DUB0-F1
#
_entry.id   AF-A0AAU4DUB0-F1
#
_cell.length_a   1.000
_cell.length_b   1.000
_cell.length_c   1.000
_cell.angle_alpha   90.00
_cell.angle_beta   90.00
_cell.angle_gamma   90.00
#
_symmetry.space_group_name_H-M   'P 1'
#
loop_
_entity.id
_entity.type
_entity.pdbx_description
1 polymer ?
#
loop_
_entity_poly.entity_id
_entity_poly.type
_entity_poly.pdbx_seq_one_letter_code
_entity_poly.pdbx_strand_id
1 'polypeptide(L)' 'MVGRNPGILDLALGLTGSGTDDLRARLEETGFHTAGVVVLTIPGPWAEIAYGAARMETYWSPHA' A
#
# COMPACT_ATOMS: atom_id res chain seq x y z
N MET A 1 -1.54 10.00 1.33
CA MET A 1 -1.43 10.08 2.81
C MET A 1 0.04 10.08 3.19
N VAL A 2 0.43 10.71 4.30
CA VAL A 2 1.79 10.66 4.83
C VAL A 2 1.72 10.18 6.28
N GLY A 3 2.48 9.14 6.61
CA GLY A 3 2.40 8.47 7.91
C GLY A 3 3.76 7.94 8.38
N ARG A 4 3.75 7.21 9.49
CA ARG A 4 4.95 6.57 10.06
C ARG A 4 4.77 5.05 10.09
N ASN A 5 5.89 4.33 10.02
CA ASN A 5 5.92 2.89 10.27
C ASN A 5 5.69 2.59 11.78
N PRO A 6 5.05 1.46 12.12
CA PRO A 6 4.52 0.44 11.21
C PRO A 6 3.15 0.81 10.60
N GLY A 7 2.44 1.79 11.16
CA GLY A 7 1.04 2.06 10.79
C GLY A 7 0.76 2.34 9.31
N ILE A 8 1.69 2.99 8.59
CA ILE A 8 1.52 3.21 7.14
C ILE A 8 1.68 1.91 6.32
N LEU A 9 2.53 0.98 6.77
CA LEU A 9 2.66 -0.35 6.19
C LEU A 9 1.38 -1.16 6.43
N ASP A 10 0.91 -1.20 7.68
CA ASP A 10 -0.31 -1.94 8.06
C ASP A 10 -1.53 -1.41 7.29
N LEU A 11 -1.65 -0.08 7.15
CA LEU A 11 -2.71 0.53 6.36
C LEU A 11 -2.65 0.12 4.88
N ALA A 12 -1.46 0.15 4.27
CA ALA A 12 -1.28 -0.22 2.87
C ALA A 12 -1.65 -1.70 2.62
N LEU A 13 -1.18 -2.61 3.49
CA LEU A 13 -1.49 -4.03 3.41
C LEU A 13 -2.96 -4.33 3.72
N GLY A 14 -3.56 -3.61 4.68
CA GLY A 14 -4.96 -3.77 5.07
C GLY A 14 -5.94 -3.31 3.97
N LEU A 15 -5.64 -2.20 3.30
CA LEU A 15 -6.48 -1.70 2.20
C LEU A 15 -6.39 -2.57 0.94
N THR A 16 -5.25 -3.22 0.70
CA THR A 16 -5.02 -4.01 -0.52
C THR A 16 -5.76 -5.35 -0.48
N GLY A 17 -6.77 -5.54 -1.32
CA GLY A 17 -7.45 -6.83 -1.53
C GLY A 17 -7.15 -7.49 -2.88
N SER A 18 -6.54 -6.76 -3.81
CA SER A 18 -6.08 -7.29 -5.10
C SER A 18 -4.85 -6.52 -5.59
N GLY A 19 -4.14 -7.02 -6.59
CA GLY A 19 -2.97 -6.36 -7.16
C GLY A 19 -1.99 -7.37 -7.76
N THR A 20 -0.80 -6.90 -8.10
CA THR A 20 0.29 -7.81 -8.44
C THR A 20 0.76 -8.52 -7.16
N ASP A 21 0.58 -9.84 -7.08
CA ASP A 21 0.95 -10.64 -5.91
C ASP A 21 2.41 -10.41 -5.50
N ASP A 22 3.30 -10.26 -6.48
CA ASP A 22 4.72 -9.94 -6.25
C ASP A 22 4.92 -8.62 -5.51
N LEU A 23 4.09 -7.59 -5.74
CA LEU A 23 4.24 -6.29 -5.08
C LEU A 23 3.87 -6.36 -3.61
N ARG A 24 2.76 -7.04 -3.29
CA ARG A 24 2.32 -7.23 -1.91
C ARG A 24 3.33 -8.06 -1.14
N ALA A 25 3.74 -9.20 -1.69
CA ALA A 25 4.73 -10.08 -1.07
C ALA A 25 6.05 -9.33 -0.81
N ARG A 26 6.54 -8.55 -1.79
CA ARG A 26 7.75 -7.73 -1.59
C ARG A 26 7.60 -6.69 -0.48
N LEU A 27 6.43 -6.07 -0.34
CA LEU A 27 6.16 -5.11 0.75
C LEU A 27 6.09 -5.78 2.11
N GLU A 28 5.53 -6.98 2.20
CA GLU A 28 5.52 -7.79 3.42
C GLU A 28 6.94 -8.25 3.82
N GLU A 29 7.77 -8.63 2.85
CA GLU A 29 9.15 -9.07 3.08
C GLU A 29 10.12 -7.93 3.42
N THR A 30 10.06 -6.83 2.66
CA THR A 30 11.02 -5.71 2.76
C THR A 30 10.56 -4.61 3.72
N GLY A 31 9.27 -4.59 4.06
CA GLY A 31 8.64 -3.49 4.78
C GLY A 31 8.49 -2.22 3.94
N PHE A 32 8.06 -1.14 4.59
CA PHE A 32 7.86 0.15 3.95
C PHE A 32 9.09 1.05 4.15
N HIS A 33 9.83 1.35 3.08
CA HIS A 33 11.02 2.20 3.18
C HIS A 33 10.66 3.63 3.60
N THR A 34 11.57 4.30 4.32
CA THR A 34 11.40 5.74 4.60
C THR A 34 11.30 6.50 3.28
N ALA A 35 10.29 7.39 3.19
CA ALA A 35 9.92 8.10 1.96
C ALA A 35 9.51 7.19 0.77
N GLY A 36 9.19 5.92 1.04
CA GLY A 36 8.51 5.06 0.07
C GLY A 36 7.11 5.56 -0.25
N VAL A 37 6.61 5.21 -1.43
CA VAL A 37 5.26 5.54 -1.90
C VAL A 37 4.62 4.29 -2.46
N VAL A 38 3.46 3.91 -1.93
CA VAL A 38 2.59 2.91 -2.54
C VAL A 38 1.40 3.62 -3.18
N VAL A 39 1.01 3.18 -4.38
CA VAL A 39 -0.15 3.71 -5.09
C VAL A 39 -1.23 2.65 -5.09
N LEU A 40 -2.40 3.03 -4.59
CA LEU A 40 -3.58 2.18 -4.48
C LEU A 40 -4.72 2.79 -5.30
N THR A 41 -5.41 1.97 -6.09
CA THR A 41 -6.68 2.32 -6.71
C THR A 41 -7.81 1.79 -5.85
N ILE A 42 -8.74 2.65 -5.46
CA ILE A 42 -9.96 2.25 -4.75
C ILE A 42 -11.15 2.60 -5.65
N PRO A 43 -12.00 1.62 -6.02
CA PRO A 43 -13.22 1.91 -6.75
C PRO A 43 -14.24 2.57 -5.81
N GLY A 44 -14.96 3.57 -6.31
CA GLY A 44 -16.04 4.21 -5.57
C GLY A 44 -15.61 5.41 -4.72
N PRO A 45 -16.55 5.95 -3.92
CA PRO A 45 -16.33 7.18 -3.16
C PRO A 45 -15.47 6.95 -1.91
N TRP A 46 -14.82 8.01 -1.42
CA TRP A 46 -14.00 7.99 -0.20
C TRP A 46 -14.72 7.45 1.04
N ALA A 47 -16.04 7.62 1.13
CA ALA A 47 -16.85 7.15 2.25
C ALA A 47 -16.92 5.61 2.36
N GLU A 48 -16.62 4.91 1.27
CA GLU A 48 -16.69 3.44 1.19
C GLU A 48 -15.33 2.75 1.33
N ILE A 49 -14.28 3.51 1.66
CA ILE A 49 -12.94 2.94 1.87
C ILE A 49 -12.97 1.98 3.06
N ALA A 50 -12.61 0.73 2.79
CA ALA A 50 -12.52 -0.34 3.76
C ALA A 50 -11.29 -1.22 3.46
N TYR A 51 -10.96 -2.10 4.41
CA TYR A 51 -9.93 -3.10 4.17
C TYR A 51 -10.29 -4.04 3.02
N GLY A 52 -9.29 -4.40 2.22
CA GLY A 52 -9.45 -5.21 1.02
C GLY A 52 -10.10 -4.50 -0.16
N ALA A 53 -10.53 -3.23 -0.03
CA ALA A 53 -11.24 -2.53 -1.10
C ALA A 53 -10.33 -2.05 -2.24
N ALA A 54 -9.02 -1.97 -2.00
CA ALA A 54 -8.06 -1.38 -2.93
C ALA A 54 -7.34 -2.42 -3.80
N ARG A 55 -6.94 -1.98 -4.98
CA ARG A 55 -5.95 -2.64 -5.83
C ARG A 55 -4.60 -1.95 -5.69
N MET A 56 -3.54 -2.72 -5.41
CA MET A 56 -2.17 -2.19 -5.41
C MET A 56 -1.63 -2.08 -6.83
N GLU A 57 -1.22 -0.87 -7.23
CA GLU A 57 -0.69 -0.60 -8.57
C GLU A 57 0.82 -0.72 -8.62
N THR A 58 1.48 -0.07 -7.66
CA THR A 58 2.94 0.10 -7.69
C THR A 58 3.46 0.52 -6.32
N TYR A 59 4.74 0.22 -6.10
CA TYR A 59 5.51 0.64 -4.95
C TYR A 59 6.84 1.22 -5.41
N TRP A 60 7.14 2.42 -4.92
CA TRP A 60 8.33 3.19 -5.22
C TRP A 60 9.11 3.37 -3.92
N SER A 61 10.40 3.06 -3.95
CA SER A 61 11.32 3.42 -2.87
C SER A 61 12.37 4.41 -3.37
N PRO A 62 12.82 5.33 -2.51
CA PRO A 62 13.97 6.16 -2.84
C PRO A 62 15.18 5.29 -3.15
N HIS A 63 15.89 5.64 -4.22
CA HIS A 63 17.19 5.11 -4.56
C HIS A 63 18.19 6.26 -4.57
N ALA A 64 19.44 5.97 -4.22
CA ALA A 64 20.55 6.93 -4.31
C ALA A 64 21.12 6.97 -5.73
#